data_AF-A0A949RTY6-F1
#
_entry.id   AF-A0A949RTY6-F1
#
_cell.length_a   1.000
_cell.length_b   1.000
_cell.length_c   1.000
_cell.angle_alpha   90.00
_cell.angle_beta   90.00
_cell.angle_gamma   90.00
#
_symmetry.space_group_name_H-M   'P 1'
#
loop_
_entity.id
_entity.type
_entity.pdbx_description
1 polymer ?
#
loop_
_entity_poly.entity_id
_entity_poly.type
_entity_poly.pdbx_seq_one_letter_code
_entity_poly.pdbx_strand_id
1 'polypeptide(L)'
;MLTRALTILFGLLLVSPQAGAQARKGVFQKGPLRKRQEARRARMIDRLNNMTPEQRERALDRLPEERRKRVERNLERYNELTPEQKQRVQRSARILENMPPEKQQAVRQVYRRMTALPQDRRIEIRREVNRLSRMPAGEREAHMKSSAFKSRFSPEEQGMVEELSNLFPPR
;
A
#
# COMPACT_ATOMS: atom_id res chain seq x y z
N MET A 1 3.40 -4.19 -13.48
CA MET A 1 4.01 -2.95 -12.91
C MET A 1 3.05 -2.06 -12.10
N LEU A 2 1.80 -2.47 -11.82
CA LEU A 2 0.89 -1.71 -10.92
C LEU A 2 1.38 -1.59 -9.46
N THR A 3 2.29 -2.46 -9.04
CA THR A 3 2.66 -2.61 -7.62
C THR A 3 3.97 -1.94 -7.21
N ARG A 4 4.78 -1.38 -8.13
CA ARG A 4 5.87 -0.44 -7.76
C ARG A 4 5.27 0.83 -7.16
N ALA A 5 4.17 1.29 -7.77
CA ALA A 5 3.34 2.37 -7.26
C ALA A 5 2.77 2.07 -5.86
N LEU A 6 2.24 0.86 -5.67
CA LEU A 6 1.72 0.40 -4.37
C LEU A 6 2.84 0.21 -3.33
N THR A 7 4.05 -0.18 -3.73
CA THR A 7 5.17 -0.38 -2.81
C THR A 7 5.73 0.92 -2.27
N ILE A 8 5.79 1.94 -3.13
CA ILE A 8 6.17 3.29 -2.69
C ILE A 8 5.02 3.88 -1.85
N LEU A 9 3.77 3.79 -2.32
CA LEU A 9 2.58 4.24 -1.57
C LEU A 9 2.45 3.60 -0.18
N PHE A 10 2.79 2.31 -0.02
CA PHE A 10 2.71 1.63 1.26
C PHE A 10 4.00 1.64 2.09
N GLY A 11 5.18 1.74 1.49
CA GLY A 11 6.39 2.18 2.21
C GLY A 11 6.20 3.55 2.87
N LEU A 12 5.33 4.37 2.28
CA LEU A 12 4.80 5.64 2.81
C LEU A 12 3.68 5.50 3.86
N LEU A 13 2.87 4.43 3.82
CA LEU A 13 1.75 4.19 4.77
C LEU A 13 2.12 3.35 5.99
N LEU A 14 3.19 2.55 5.95
CA LEU A 14 3.59 1.62 7.02
C LEU A 14 4.38 2.25 8.18
N VAL A 15 4.16 3.52 8.48
CA VAL A 15 4.50 4.04 9.81
C VAL A 15 3.31 3.79 10.73
N SER A 16 3.26 2.59 11.31
CA SER A 16 2.52 2.41 12.57
C SER A 16 3.38 3.06 13.67
N PRO A 17 2.82 3.84 14.59
CA PRO A 17 3.48 3.94 15.88
C PRO A 17 3.42 2.53 16.48
N GLN A 18 4.56 1.88 16.68
CA GLN A 18 4.63 0.88 17.73
C GLN A 18 4.58 1.68 19.03
N ALA A 19 3.35 1.98 19.47
CA ALA A 19 3.12 2.33 20.86
C ALA A 19 3.11 1.00 21.61
N GLY A 20 4.25 0.63 22.19
CA GLY A 20 4.23 -0.27 23.34
C GLY A 20 3.49 0.46 24.45
N ALA A 21 2.32 -0.04 24.83
CA ALA A 21 1.64 0.37 26.05
C ALA A 21 0.57 -0.68 26.40
N GLN A 22 0.64 -1.12 27.64
CA GLN A 22 -0.19 -2.14 28.26
C GLN A 22 -1.68 -1.91 28.05
N ALA A 23 -2.39 -3.03 27.95
CA ALA A 23 -3.85 -3.09 27.92
C ALA A 23 -4.45 -2.33 29.13
N ARG A 24 -5.11 -1.22 28.84
CA ARG A 24 -6.18 -0.68 29.69
C ARG A 24 -7.47 -0.68 28.88
N LYS A 25 -8.46 -1.41 29.41
CA LYS A 25 -9.82 -1.54 28.85
C LYS A 25 -10.46 -0.15 28.82
N GLY A 26 -10.61 0.40 27.62
CA GLY A 26 -11.33 1.64 27.35
C GLY A 26 -11.75 1.62 25.89
N VAL A 27 -13.04 1.83 25.65
CA VAL A 27 -13.69 1.74 24.33
C VAL A 27 -13.07 2.79 23.39
N PHE A 28 -12.12 2.37 22.54
CA PHE A 28 -11.60 3.21 21.46
C PHE A 28 -12.49 3.10 20.24
N GLN A 29 -13.44 4.02 20.12
CA GLN A 29 -14.14 4.30 18.87
C GLN A 29 -13.10 4.85 17.86
N LYS A 30 -12.53 3.98 17.02
CA LYS A 30 -11.51 4.35 16.01
C LYS A 30 -12.15 5.08 14.81
N GLY A 31 -12.69 6.27 15.06
CA GLY A 31 -13.20 7.23 14.07
C GLY A 31 -12.11 8.16 13.49
N PRO A 32 -12.49 9.26 12.78
CA PRO A 32 -11.90 9.88 11.57
C PRO A 32 -10.41 10.33 11.60
N LEU A 33 -9.73 10.23 12.73
CA LEU A 33 -8.35 10.65 12.93
C LEU A 33 -7.34 9.90 12.02
N ARG A 34 -7.62 8.64 11.72
CA ARG A 34 -6.75 7.77 10.92
C ARG A 34 -6.76 8.16 9.43
N LYS A 35 -7.95 8.41 8.86
CA LYS A 35 -8.12 8.88 7.46
C LYS A 35 -7.34 10.16 7.17
N ARG A 36 -7.41 11.11 8.12
CA ARG A 36 -6.74 12.41 8.02
C ARG A 36 -5.22 12.27 8.04
N GLN A 37 -4.69 11.29 8.75
CA GLN A 37 -3.25 11.06 8.87
C GLN A 37 -2.64 10.47 7.59
N GLU A 38 -3.42 9.70 6.81
CA GLU A 38 -2.93 8.98 5.63
C GLU A 38 -2.99 9.84 4.37
N ALA A 39 -4.08 10.60 4.18
CA ALA A 39 -4.13 11.67 3.19
C ALA A 39 -3.03 12.73 3.43
N ARG A 40 -2.65 12.98 4.69
CA ARG A 40 -1.52 13.86 5.03
C ARG A 40 -0.15 13.27 4.62
N ARG A 41 0.00 11.94 4.56
CA ARG A 41 1.28 11.25 4.22
C ARG A 41 1.52 11.13 2.72
N ALA A 42 0.50 10.82 1.90
CA ALA A 42 0.64 10.87 0.44
C ALA A 42 0.94 12.31 -0.02
N ARG A 43 0.25 13.28 0.57
CA ARG A 43 0.57 14.72 0.43
C ARG A 43 1.94 15.11 0.97
N MET A 44 2.60 14.29 1.79
CA MET A 44 3.90 14.64 2.40
C MET A 44 5.03 14.56 1.38
N ILE A 45 5.08 13.54 0.52
CA ILE A 45 6.16 13.42 -0.48
C ILE A 45 6.01 14.47 -1.58
N ASP A 46 4.80 14.68 -2.09
CA ASP A 46 4.55 15.75 -3.06
C ASP A 46 4.87 17.12 -2.45
N ARG A 47 4.55 17.33 -1.16
CA ARG A 47 4.93 18.56 -0.44
C ARG A 47 6.45 18.69 -0.29
N LEU A 48 7.16 17.64 0.14
CA LEU A 48 8.61 17.66 0.32
C LEU A 48 9.35 17.89 -1.01
N ASN A 49 8.83 17.36 -2.11
CA ASN A 49 9.38 17.60 -3.45
C ASN A 49 9.20 19.04 -3.93
N ASN A 50 8.14 19.71 -3.49
CA ASN A 50 7.87 21.11 -3.83
C ASN A 50 8.50 22.11 -2.84
N MET A 51 9.23 21.65 -1.82
CA MET A 51 9.96 22.51 -0.87
C MET A 51 11.38 22.83 -1.36
N THR A 52 11.94 23.96 -0.93
CA THR A 52 13.39 24.23 -1.05
C THR A 52 14.19 23.23 -0.19
N PRO A 53 15.49 23.03 -0.46
CA PRO A 53 16.34 22.15 0.35
C PRO A 53 16.27 22.47 1.85
N GLU A 54 16.32 23.75 2.22
CA GLU A 54 16.31 24.22 3.62
C GLU A 54 14.94 24.00 4.27
N GLN A 55 13.85 24.20 3.53
CA GLN A 55 12.50 23.93 4.02
C GLN A 55 12.26 22.43 4.22
N ARG A 56 12.81 21.61 3.32
CA ARG A 56 12.73 20.15 3.41
C ARG A 56 13.50 19.64 4.62
N GLU A 57 14.73 20.11 4.83
CA GLU A 57 15.55 19.76 5.98
C GLU A 57 14.84 20.10 7.29
N ARG A 58 14.35 21.34 7.44
CA ARG A 58 13.57 21.76 8.62
C ARG A 58 12.31 20.93 8.85
N ALA A 59 11.67 20.44 7.78
CA ALA A 59 10.51 19.57 7.88
C ALA A 59 10.88 18.14 8.32
N LEU A 60 12.06 17.65 7.92
CA LEU A 60 12.60 16.33 8.28
C LEU A 60 13.18 16.32 9.70
N ASP A 61 13.82 17.39 10.15
CA ASP A 61 14.38 17.54 11.51
C ASP A 61 13.31 17.44 12.62
N ARG A 62 12.05 17.75 12.28
CA ARG A 62 10.92 17.62 13.20
C ARG A 62 10.45 16.17 13.39
N LEU A 63 11.04 15.22 12.67
CA LEU A 63 10.71 13.80 12.76
C LEU A 63 11.74 13.07 13.63
N PRO A 64 11.31 12.07 14.41
CA PRO A 64 12.25 11.14 15.04
C PRO A 64 13.16 10.49 13.99
N GLU A 65 14.43 10.24 14.34
CA GLU A 65 15.48 9.78 13.42
C GLU A 65 15.08 8.58 12.54
N GLU A 66 14.48 7.55 13.16
CA GLU A 66 13.99 6.37 12.42
C GLU A 66 12.89 6.71 11.40
N ARG A 67 12.06 7.71 11.70
CA ARG A 67 11.04 8.18 10.77
C ARG A 67 11.64 9.04 9.68
N ARG A 68 12.62 9.90 10.00
CA ARG A 68 13.37 10.71 9.03
C ARG A 68 14.02 9.82 7.97
N LYS A 69 14.84 8.86 8.39
CA LYS A 69 15.53 7.90 7.48
C LYS A 69 14.56 7.17 6.56
N ARG A 70 13.37 6.80 7.07
CA ARG A 70 12.33 6.15 6.25
C ARG A 70 11.72 7.10 5.22
N VAL A 71 11.44 8.34 5.61
CA VAL A 71 10.90 9.35 4.70
C VAL A 71 11.91 9.69 3.61
N GLU A 72 13.19 9.86 3.96
CA GLU A 72 14.27 10.12 3.01
C GLU A 72 14.42 8.98 1.98
N ARG A 73 14.49 7.72 2.44
CA ARG A 73 14.54 6.56 1.53
C ARG A 73 13.32 6.47 0.60
N ASN A 74 12.14 6.83 1.11
CA ASN A 74 10.93 6.82 0.28
C ASN A 74 10.94 7.97 -0.74
N LEU A 75 11.49 9.12 -0.36
CA LEU A 75 11.63 10.29 -1.22
C LEU A 75 12.62 10.02 -2.36
N GLU A 76 13.78 9.45 -2.05
CA GLU A 76 14.79 9.01 -3.02
C GLU A 76 14.17 8.04 -4.05
N ARG A 77 13.54 6.96 -3.57
CA ARG A 77 12.86 5.97 -4.43
C ARG A 77 11.74 6.57 -5.28
N TYR A 78 11.02 7.57 -4.77
CA TYR A 78 9.99 8.26 -5.53
C TYR A 78 10.60 9.15 -6.61
N ASN A 79 11.74 9.78 -6.34
CA ASN A 79 12.42 10.66 -7.27
C ASN A 79 13.05 9.90 -8.44
N GLU A 80 13.52 8.67 -8.20
CA GLU A 80 14.01 7.71 -9.20
C GLU A 80 12.91 7.19 -10.16
N LEU A 81 11.62 7.42 -9.86
CA LEU A 81 10.53 6.96 -10.73
C LEU A 81 10.46 7.77 -12.03
N THR A 82 10.17 7.06 -13.13
CA THR A 82 9.82 7.71 -14.41
C THR A 82 8.50 8.48 -14.29
N PRO A 83 8.22 9.48 -15.15
CA PRO A 83 6.96 10.22 -15.14
C PRO A 83 5.71 9.32 -15.16
N GLU A 84 5.72 8.26 -15.96
CA GLU A 84 4.60 7.31 -16.07
C GLU A 84 4.42 6.51 -14.77
N GLN A 85 5.52 6.18 -14.10
CA GLN A 85 5.50 5.50 -12.81
C GLN A 85 4.99 6.43 -11.71
N LYS A 86 5.42 7.70 -11.68
CA LYS A 86 4.90 8.73 -10.77
C LYS A 86 3.39 8.93 -10.96
N GLN A 87 2.93 9.03 -12.20
CA GLN A 87 1.50 9.11 -12.50
C GLN A 87 0.72 7.87 -12.01
N ARG A 88 1.31 6.66 -12.10
CA ARG A 88 0.69 5.45 -11.55
C ARG A 88 0.59 5.51 -10.02
N VAL A 89 1.64 5.96 -9.32
CA VAL A 89 1.61 6.19 -7.86
C VAL A 89 0.48 7.14 -7.49
N GLN A 90 0.41 8.29 -8.16
CA GLN A 90 -0.61 9.31 -7.90
C GLN A 90 -2.03 8.77 -8.15
N ARG A 91 -2.25 8.02 -9.24
CA ARG A 91 -3.54 7.38 -9.50
C ARG A 91 -3.92 6.38 -8.41
N SER A 92 -2.99 5.52 -8.01
CA SER A 92 -3.23 4.56 -6.91
C SER A 92 -3.51 5.26 -5.58
N ALA A 93 -2.80 6.35 -5.29
CA ALA A 93 -3.03 7.17 -4.10
C ALA A 93 -4.45 7.75 -4.09
N ARG A 94 -4.90 8.36 -5.21
CA ARG A 94 -6.25 8.91 -5.34
C ARG A 94 -7.34 7.84 -5.16
N ILE A 95 -7.17 6.67 -5.76
CA ILE A 95 -8.12 5.56 -5.59
C ILE A 95 -8.22 5.19 -4.11
N LEU A 96 -7.09 5.01 -3.43
CA LEU A 96 -7.06 4.66 -2.01
C LEU A 96 -7.69 5.75 -1.14
N GLU A 97 -7.39 7.03 -1.39
CA GLU A 97 -7.98 8.16 -0.66
C GLU A 97 -9.51 8.20 -0.77
N ASN A 98 -10.05 7.83 -1.93
CA ASN A 98 -11.48 7.80 -2.21
C ASN A 98 -12.18 6.53 -1.67
N MET A 99 -11.45 5.50 -1.24
CA MET A 99 -12.05 4.30 -0.65
C MET A 99 -12.61 4.59 0.76
N PRO A 100 -13.69 3.90 1.19
CA PRO A 100 -14.11 3.87 2.58
C PRO A 100 -12.96 3.43 3.52
N PRO A 101 -12.90 3.93 4.77
CA PRO A 101 -11.81 3.66 5.70
C PRO A 101 -11.57 2.19 5.95
N GLU A 102 -12.63 1.41 6.00
CA GLU A 102 -12.61 -0.02 6.26
C GLU A 102 -11.88 -0.71 5.10
N LYS A 103 -12.16 -0.30 3.86
CA LYS A 103 -11.44 -0.75 2.67
C LYS A 103 -10.00 -0.28 2.66
N GLN A 104 -9.71 0.97 3.03
CA GLN A 104 -8.32 1.45 3.16
C GLN A 104 -7.51 0.63 4.18
N GLN A 105 -8.15 0.26 5.30
CA GLN A 105 -7.53 -0.58 6.32
C GLN A 105 -7.31 -2.00 5.79
N ALA A 106 -8.27 -2.58 5.06
CA ALA A 106 -8.11 -3.87 4.42
C ALA A 106 -6.91 -3.89 3.46
N VAL A 107 -6.78 -2.87 2.60
CA VAL A 107 -5.63 -2.75 1.69
C VAL A 107 -4.30 -2.71 2.46
N ARG A 108 -4.25 -2.01 3.62
CA ARG A 108 -3.05 -2.01 4.50
C ARG A 108 -2.73 -3.36 5.08
N GLN A 109 -3.73 -4.10 5.53
CA GLN A 109 -3.50 -5.40 6.15
C GLN A 109 -3.00 -6.40 5.11
N VAL A 110 -3.64 -6.46 3.95
CA VAL A 110 -3.18 -7.28 2.82
C VAL A 110 -1.77 -6.92 2.40
N TYR A 111 -1.48 -5.63 2.27
CA TYR A 111 -0.15 -5.19 1.86
C TYR A 111 0.92 -5.59 2.89
N ARG A 112 0.64 -5.48 4.20
CA ARG A 112 1.57 -5.93 5.26
C ARG A 112 1.88 -7.42 5.13
N ARG A 113 0.83 -8.25 4.99
CA ARG A 113 0.97 -9.70 4.81
C ARG A 113 1.81 -10.01 3.56
N MET A 114 1.48 -9.40 2.43
CA MET A 114 2.24 -9.57 1.19
C MET A 114 3.71 -9.15 1.33
N THR A 115 4.03 -8.05 2.03
CA THR A 115 5.44 -7.64 2.22
C THR A 115 6.24 -8.55 3.13
N ALA A 116 5.59 -9.29 4.02
CA ALA A 116 6.23 -10.28 4.88
C ALA A 116 6.64 -11.55 4.11
N LEU A 117 6.04 -11.79 2.94
CA LEU A 117 6.38 -12.95 2.10
C LEU A 117 7.78 -12.81 1.45
N PRO A 118 8.42 -13.95 1.14
CA PRO A 118 9.60 -14.01 0.29
C PRO A 118 9.41 -13.29 -1.07
N GLN A 119 10.50 -12.77 -1.63
CA GLN A 119 10.43 -11.91 -2.82
C GLN A 119 9.81 -12.58 -4.04
N ASP A 120 10.17 -13.84 -4.28
CA ASP A 120 9.63 -14.72 -5.31
C ASP A 120 8.11 -14.89 -5.16
N ARG A 121 7.61 -15.22 -3.96
CA ARG A 121 6.17 -15.34 -3.70
C ARG A 121 5.42 -14.03 -3.96
N ARG A 122 6.01 -12.90 -3.57
CA ARG A 122 5.45 -11.57 -3.90
C ARG A 122 5.35 -11.34 -5.41
N ILE A 123 6.32 -11.81 -6.20
CA ILE A 123 6.30 -11.67 -7.65
C ILE A 123 5.16 -12.51 -8.24
N GLU A 124 4.98 -13.73 -7.76
CA GLU A 124 3.95 -14.66 -8.21
C GLU A 124 2.54 -14.13 -7.94
N ILE A 125 2.26 -13.69 -6.70
CA ILE A 125 0.97 -13.05 -6.34
C ILE A 125 0.70 -11.84 -7.23
N ARG A 126 1.70 -10.99 -7.49
CA ARG A 126 1.51 -9.79 -8.35
C ARG A 126 1.19 -10.15 -9.79
N ARG A 127 1.85 -11.17 -10.35
CA ARG A 127 1.57 -11.65 -11.71
C ARG A 127 0.14 -12.13 -11.80
N GLU A 128 -0.28 -12.89 -10.80
CA GLU A 128 -1.61 -13.46 -10.76
C GLU A 128 -2.71 -12.41 -10.60
N VAL A 129 -2.55 -11.47 -9.66
CA VAL A 129 -3.48 -10.34 -9.52
C VAL A 129 -3.57 -9.53 -10.81
N ASN A 130 -2.46 -9.34 -11.54
CA ASN A 130 -2.50 -8.63 -12.82
C ASN A 130 -3.19 -9.42 -13.94
N ARG A 131 -3.15 -10.75 -13.88
CA ARG A 131 -3.89 -11.62 -14.80
C ARG A 131 -5.38 -11.53 -14.51
N LEU A 132 -5.77 -11.71 -13.24
CA LEU A 132 -7.17 -11.64 -12.81
C LEU A 132 -7.80 -10.26 -13.02
N SER A 133 -7.02 -9.19 -12.91
CA SER A 133 -7.47 -7.82 -13.18
C SER A 133 -7.71 -7.53 -14.67
N ARG A 134 -7.49 -8.48 -15.57
CA ARG A 134 -7.81 -8.37 -17.00
C ARG A 134 -8.93 -9.32 -17.42
N MET A 135 -9.37 -10.20 -16.51
CA MET A 135 -10.43 -11.17 -16.75
C MET A 135 -11.80 -10.57 -16.39
N PRO A 136 -12.86 -10.89 -17.17
CA PRO A 136 -14.25 -10.70 -16.74
C PRO A 136 -14.53 -11.37 -15.40
N ALA A 137 -15.53 -10.89 -14.66
CA ALA A 137 -15.81 -11.36 -13.30
C ALA A 137 -16.08 -12.88 -13.23
N GLY A 138 -16.89 -13.43 -14.16
CA GLY A 138 -17.18 -14.86 -14.21
C GLY A 138 -15.95 -15.73 -14.52
N GLU A 139 -15.10 -15.30 -15.46
CA GLU A 139 -13.85 -15.99 -15.78
C GLU A 139 -12.85 -15.95 -14.63
N ARG A 140 -12.79 -14.83 -13.90
CA ARG A 140 -11.94 -14.70 -12.71
C ARG A 140 -12.30 -15.73 -11.64
N GLU A 141 -13.59 -15.86 -11.35
CA GLU A 141 -14.09 -16.82 -10.37
C GLU A 141 -13.81 -18.27 -10.80
N ALA A 142 -14.06 -18.59 -12.07
CA ALA A 142 -13.75 -19.90 -12.63
C ALA A 142 -12.26 -20.23 -12.53
N HIS A 143 -11.40 -19.26 -12.88
CA HIS A 143 -9.95 -19.40 -12.78
C HIS A 143 -9.49 -19.64 -11.34
N MET A 144 -10.02 -18.89 -10.37
CA MET A 144 -9.70 -19.07 -8.95
C MET A 144 -10.22 -20.39 -8.37
N LYS A 145 -11.27 -20.97 -8.94
CA LYS A 145 -11.78 -22.30 -8.55
C LYS A 145 -10.96 -23.46 -9.13
N SER A 146 -10.13 -23.20 -10.14
CA SER A 146 -9.36 -24.22 -10.86
C SER A 146 -8.32 -24.93 -9.98
N SER A 147 -8.03 -26.19 -10.31
CA SER A 147 -6.97 -26.98 -9.67
C SER A 147 -5.59 -26.35 -9.89
N ALA A 148 -5.34 -25.78 -11.07
CA ALA A 148 -4.09 -25.10 -11.40
C ALA A 148 -3.83 -23.89 -10.48
N PHE A 149 -4.86 -23.12 -10.15
CA PHE A 149 -4.73 -22.01 -9.20
C PHE A 149 -4.50 -22.53 -7.76
N LYS A 150 -5.34 -23.46 -7.31
CA LYS A 150 -5.29 -23.99 -5.93
C LYS A 150 -4.01 -24.73 -5.59
N SER A 151 -3.37 -25.37 -6.57
CA SER A 151 -2.09 -26.07 -6.38
C SER A 151 -0.88 -25.13 -6.36
N ARG A 152 -0.96 -23.97 -7.01
CA ARG A 152 0.15 -23.01 -7.11
C ARG A 152 0.27 -22.06 -5.91
N PHE A 153 -0.85 -21.78 -5.26
CA PHE A 153 -0.96 -20.81 -4.17
C PHE A 153 -1.44 -21.49 -2.89
N SER A 154 -0.80 -21.17 -1.76
CA SER A 154 -1.28 -21.62 -0.45
C SER A 154 -2.65 -21.00 -0.12
N PRO A 155 -3.43 -21.55 0.83
CA PRO A 155 -4.71 -20.97 1.23
C PRO A 155 -4.62 -19.47 1.60
N GLU A 156 -3.53 -19.06 2.26
CA GLU A 156 -3.31 -17.66 2.60
C GLU A 156 -3.05 -16.79 1.35
N GLU A 157 -2.27 -17.30 0.40
CA GLU A 157 -1.98 -16.59 -0.85
C GLU A 157 -3.19 -16.51 -1.76
N GLN A 158 -4.04 -17.54 -1.79
CA GLN A 158 -5.32 -17.53 -2.50
C GLN A 158 -6.21 -16.40 -1.99
N GLY A 159 -6.37 -16.29 -0.65
CA GLY A 159 -7.09 -15.18 -0.03
C GLY A 159 -6.48 -13.81 -0.35
N MET A 160 -5.15 -13.69 -0.32
CA MET A 160 -4.49 -12.44 -0.72
C MET A 160 -4.74 -12.07 -2.18
N VAL A 161 -4.68 -13.04 -3.10
CA VAL A 161 -4.96 -12.82 -4.53
C VAL A 161 -6.40 -12.37 -4.72
N GLU A 162 -7.35 -13.01 -4.03
CA GLU A 162 -8.77 -12.64 -4.06
C GLU A 162 -8.98 -11.20 -3.58
N GLU A 163 -8.53 -10.90 -2.36
CA GLU A 163 -8.66 -9.58 -1.74
C GLU A 163 -8.03 -8.50 -2.63
N LEU A 164 -6.82 -8.72 -3.16
CA LEU A 164 -6.14 -7.76 -4.04
C LEU A 164 -6.87 -7.56 -5.38
N SER A 165 -7.44 -8.62 -5.95
CA SER A 165 -8.18 -8.54 -7.21
C SER A 165 -9.48 -7.74 -7.07
N ASN A 166 -10.15 -7.84 -5.92
CA ASN A 166 -11.39 -7.11 -5.62
C ASN A 166 -11.13 -5.64 -5.23
N LEU A 167 -9.96 -5.34 -4.65
CA LEU A 167 -9.56 -3.98 -4.28
C LEU A 167 -9.15 -3.13 -5.48
N PHE A 168 -8.65 -3.74 -6.54
CA PHE A 168 -8.23 -3.08 -7.78
C PHE A 168 -8.87 -3.76 -8.99
N PRO A 169 -10.19 -3.60 -9.18
CA PRO A 169 -10.89 -4.23 -10.29
C PRO A 169 -10.30 -3.79 -11.65
N PRO A 170 -10.48 -4.60 -12.70
CA PRO A 170 -10.20 -4.19 -14.07
C PRO A 170 -10.83 -2.82 -14.36
N ARG A 171 -10.16 -2.02 -15.19
CA ARG A 171 -10.81 -0.86 -15.82
C ARG A 171 -11.62 -1.32 -17.02
#